data_AF-A0A1Y3AD66-F1
#
_entry.id   AF-A0A1Y3AD66-F1
#
_cell.length_a   1.000
_cell.length_b   1.000
_cell.length_c   1.000
_cell.angle_alpha   90.00
_cell.angle_beta   90.00
_cell.angle_gamma   90.00
#
_symmetry.space_group_name_H-M   'P 1'
#
loop_
_entity.id
_entity.type
_entity.pdbx_description
1 polymer ?
#
loop_
_entity_poly.entity_id
_entity_poly.type
_entity_poly.pdbx_seq_one_letter_code
_entity_poly.pdbx_strand_id
1 'polypeptide(L)'
;MTTRTIRARDRPVFGVDVHSGDVRGDSPSYALVVLDPVDEDDPDAPDADGPMARVTRDVVSFRKLCRLIDDREPLYVATDNAYELAADKGELVNFLRSLPNGTRLVQVTGAERPEPLSR
;
A
#
# COMPACT_ATOMS: atom_id res chain seq x y z
N MET A 1 19.12 -18.46 4.08
CA MET A 1 18.41 -17.23 4.51
C MET A 1 16.95 -17.40 4.15
N THR A 2 16.06 -17.48 5.13
CA THR A 2 14.61 -17.53 4.86
C THR A 2 14.13 -16.13 4.54
N THR A 3 13.94 -15.83 3.26
CA THR A 3 13.18 -14.66 2.81
C THR A 3 11.82 -14.72 3.52
N ARG A 4 11.57 -13.76 4.42
CA ARG A 4 10.26 -13.61 5.06
C ARG A 4 9.30 -13.11 3.99
N THR A 5 8.75 -14.01 3.20
CA THR A 5 7.65 -13.66 2.30
C THR A 5 6.47 -13.26 3.17
N ILE A 6 6.10 -11.97 3.13
CA ILE A 6 4.90 -11.46 3.80
C ILE A 6 3.72 -12.10 3.07
N ARG A 7 3.12 -13.14 3.67
CA ARG A 7 1.85 -13.67 3.21
C ARG A 7 0.76 -12.73 3.71
N ALA A 8 0.11 -11.99 2.81
CA ALA A 8 -1.20 -11.41 3.07
C ALA A 8 -2.15 -12.61 3.24
N ARG A 9 -2.39 -13.06 4.48
CA ARG A 9 -3.17 -14.28 4.70
C ARG A 9 -4.67 -14.03 4.70
N ASP A 10 -5.12 -12.87 5.19
CA ASP A 10 -6.57 -12.62 5.38
C ASP A 10 -7.03 -11.21 4.96
N ARG A 11 -6.11 -10.26 4.76
CA ARG A 11 -6.40 -8.85 4.46
C ARG A 11 -5.41 -8.31 3.43
N PRO A 12 -5.82 -7.37 2.57
CA PRO A 12 -4.95 -6.85 1.51
C PRO A 12 -3.76 -6.06 2.07
N VAL A 13 -2.70 -5.96 1.27
CA VAL A 13 -1.59 -5.03 1.51
C VAL A 13 -1.62 -3.96 0.43
N PHE A 14 -1.60 -2.70 0.83
CA PHE A 14 -1.56 -1.56 -0.08
C PHE A 14 -0.12 -1.04 -0.16
N GLY A 15 0.44 -0.92 -1.34
CA GLY A 15 1.64 -0.13 -1.63
C GLY A 15 1.22 1.19 -2.23
N VAL A 16 1.74 2.30 -1.68
CA VAL A 16 1.36 3.66 -2.06
C VAL A 16 2.60 4.51 -2.27
N ASP A 17 2.60 5.28 -3.35
CA ASP A 17 3.63 6.25 -3.72
C ASP A 17 2.94 7.47 -4.37
N VAL A 18 3.56 8.65 -4.32
CA VAL A 18 3.07 9.83 -5.04
C VAL A 18 3.33 9.64 -6.53
N HIS A 19 2.26 9.57 -7.33
CA HIS A 19 2.37 9.46 -8.78
C HIS A 19 2.59 10.81 -9.45
N SER A 20 1.88 11.84 -9.00
CA SER A 20 2.02 13.20 -9.51
C SER A 20 1.49 14.24 -8.52
N GLY A 21 1.94 15.48 -8.68
CA GLY A 21 1.65 16.57 -7.76
C GLY A 21 2.58 16.58 -6.55
N ASP A 22 2.30 17.48 -5.62
CA ASP A 22 2.99 17.59 -4.34
C ASP A 22 1.94 17.51 -3.25
N VAL A 23 2.22 16.72 -2.23
CA VAL A 23 1.41 16.57 -1.02
C VAL A 23 1.29 17.88 -0.25
N ARG A 24 2.24 18.81 -0.46
CA ARG A 24 2.23 20.19 0.06
C ARG A 24 1.65 21.21 -0.93
N GLY A 25 1.37 20.79 -2.16
CA GLY A 25 0.80 21.59 -3.24
C GLY A 25 -0.64 21.18 -3.57
N ASP A 26 -1.10 21.51 -4.78
CA ASP A 26 -2.49 21.24 -5.17
C ASP A 26 -2.67 19.84 -5.78
N SER A 27 -3.55 19.06 -5.15
CA SER A 27 -4.17 17.81 -5.64
C SER A 27 -3.21 16.68 -6.06
N PRO A 28 -2.45 16.08 -5.11
CA PRO A 28 -1.62 14.91 -5.40
C PRO A 28 -2.48 13.72 -5.88
N SER A 29 -1.92 12.97 -6.82
CA SER A 29 -2.40 11.64 -7.19
C SER A 29 -1.40 10.57 -6.74
N TYR A 30 -1.93 9.40 -6.41
CA TYR A 30 -1.20 8.33 -5.76
C TYR A 30 -1.20 7.09 -6.64
N ALA A 31 -0.02 6.53 -6.88
CA ALA A 31 0.08 5.18 -7.38
C ALA A 31 -0.33 4.23 -6.26
N LEU A 32 -1.28 3.34 -6.53
CA LEU A 32 -1.76 2.33 -5.60
C LEU A 32 -1.53 0.94 -6.19
N VAL A 33 -0.82 0.11 -5.45
CA VAL A 33 -0.71 -1.33 -5.69
C VAL A 33 -1.45 -2.05 -4.58
N VAL A 34 -2.40 -2.92 -4.92
CA VAL A 34 -3.11 -3.78 -3.97
C VAL A 34 -2.65 -5.21 -4.17
N LEU A 35 -2.16 -5.82 -3.10
CA LEU A 35 -1.87 -7.25 -3.01
C LEU A 35 -3.02 -7.90 -2.25
N ASP A 36 -3.91 -8.56 -2.98
CA ASP A 36 -5.03 -9.30 -2.41
C ASP A 36 -4.62 -10.73 -2.09
N PRO A 37 -4.99 -11.27 -0.91
CA PRO A 37 -4.81 -12.69 -0.61
C PRO A 37 -5.50 -13.54 -1.69
N VAL A 38 -4.86 -14.63 -2.09
CA VAL A 38 -5.49 -15.68 -2.90
C VAL A 38 -5.49 -16.98 -2.11
N ASP A 39 -6.59 -17.70 -2.17
CA ASP A 39 -6.70 -19.03 -1.57
C ASP A 39 -5.76 -20.00 -2.32
N GLU A 40 -5.23 -20.99 -1.60
CA GLU A 40 -4.37 -22.03 -2.20
C GLU A 40 -5.12 -22.84 -3.28
N ASP A 41 -6.45 -22.81 -3.26
CA ASP A 41 -7.36 -23.47 -4.21
C ASP A 41 -7.94 -22.51 -5.29
N ASP A 42 -7.54 -21.23 -5.35
CA ASP A 42 -8.01 -20.29 -6.39
C ASP A 42 -7.49 -20.77 -7.76
N PRO A 43 -8.36 -21.07 -8.76
CA PRO A 43 -7.95 -21.56 -10.08
C PRO A 43 -7.14 -20.52 -10.87
N ASP A 44 -7.22 -19.25 -10.48
CA ASP A 44 -6.43 -18.15 -11.03
C ASP A 44 -5.23 -17.80 -10.12
N ALA A 45 -4.91 -18.62 -9.11
CA ALA A 45 -3.73 -18.44 -8.29
C ALA A 45 -2.47 -18.49 -9.17
N PRO A 46 -1.52 -17.55 -9.00
CA PRO A 46 -0.27 -17.58 -9.75
C PRO A 46 0.50 -18.87 -9.45
N ASP A 47 1.12 -19.46 -10.49
CA ASP A 47 1.92 -20.68 -10.41
C ASP A 47 2.88 -20.66 -9.20
N ALA A 48 3.18 -21.85 -8.66
CA ALA A 48 3.80 -22.08 -7.35
C ALA A 48 5.13 -21.35 -7.04
N ASP A 49 5.75 -20.69 -8.02
CA ASP A 49 6.95 -19.87 -7.86
C ASP A 49 6.68 -18.35 -7.76
N GLY A 50 5.42 -17.91 -7.86
CA GLY A 50 4.97 -16.51 -7.76
C GLY A 50 4.43 -16.11 -6.37
N PRO A 51 4.30 -14.80 -6.06
CA PRO A 51 3.66 -14.37 -4.83
C PRO A 51 2.21 -14.85 -4.82
N MET A 52 1.78 -15.54 -3.75
CA MET A 52 0.39 -15.96 -3.53
C MET A 52 -0.48 -14.74 -3.20
N ALA A 53 -0.61 -13.81 -4.14
CA ALA A 53 -1.47 -12.65 -4.06
C ALA A 53 -1.85 -12.15 -5.45
N ARG A 54 -3.11 -11.74 -5.63
CA ARG A 54 -3.57 -11.06 -6.84
C ARG A 54 -3.14 -9.60 -6.78
N VAL A 55 -2.47 -9.12 -7.83
CA VAL A 55 -1.93 -7.75 -7.87
C VAL A 55 -2.82 -6.85 -8.71
N THR A 56 -3.36 -5.80 -8.11
CA THR A 56 -4.10 -4.73 -8.81
C THR A 56 -3.31 -3.43 -8.73
N ARG A 57 -3.27 -2.65 -9.82
CA ARG A 57 -2.62 -1.34 -9.88
C ARG A 57 -3.61 -0.28 -10.33
N ASP A 58 -3.55 0.91 -9.74
CA ASP A 58 -4.40 2.06 -10.08
C ASP A 58 -3.67 3.37 -9.76
N VAL A 59 -4.18 4.48 -10.29
CA VAL A 59 -3.81 5.83 -9.88
C VAL A 59 -5.05 6.49 -9.26
N VAL A 60 -4.93 6.91 -8.01
CA VAL A 60 -6.07 7.36 -7.20
C VAL A 60 -5.83 8.73 -6.57
N SER A 61 -6.89 9.50 -6.36
CA SER A 61 -6.80 10.69 -5.51
C SER A 61 -6.68 10.30 -4.04
N PHE A 62 -6.21 11.23 -3.18
CA PHE A 62 -6.15 10.99 -1.73
C PHE A 62 -7.50 10.56 -1.15
N ARG A 63 -8.59 11.23 -1.55
CA ARG A 63 -9.95 10.87 -1.11
C ARG A 63 -10.33 9.45 -1.49
N LYS A 64 -9.98 8.99 -2.70
CA LYS A 64 -10.24 7.61 -3.14
C LYS A 64 -9.37 6.62 -2.38
N LEU A 65 -8.11 6.96 -2.11
CA LEU A 65 -7.21 6.15 -1.28
C LEU A 65 -7.77 5.94 0.13
N CYS A 66 -8.16 7.01 0.83
CA CYS A 66 -8.73 6.90 2.18
C CYS A 66 -10.00 6.03 2.18
N ARG A 67 -10.90 6.23 1.21
CA ARG A 67 -12.09 5.39 1.06
C ARG A 67 -11.75 3.91 0.85
N LEU A 68 -10.74 3.61 0.03
CA LEU A 68 -10.30 2.23 -0.19
C LEU A 68 -9.69 1.63 1.08
N ILE A 69 -8.92 2.41 1.85
CA ILE A 69 -8.37 1.97 3.14
C ILE A 69 -9.50 1.64 4.12
N ASP A 70 -10.52 2.48 4.21
CA ASP A 70 -11.67 2.26 5.10
C ASP A 70 -12.52 1.06 4.64
N ASP A 71 -12.82 0.96 3.34
CA ASP A 71 -13.69 -0.08 2.79
C ASP A 71 -13.03 -1.48 2.81
N ARG A 72 -11.71 -1.54 2.58
CA ARG A 72 -10.97 -2.81 2.42
C ARG A 72 -10.16 -3.21 3.63
N GLU A 73 -10.02 -2.31 4.59
CA GLU A 73 -9.24 -2.49 5.82
C GLU A 73 -7.91 -3.22 5.54
N PRO A 74 -6.95 -2.66 4.81
CA PRO A 74 -5.70 -3.36 4.51
C PRO A 74 -4.92 -3.66 5.78
N LEU A 75 -4.17 -4.77 5.82
CA LEU A 75 -3.28 -5.07 6.93
C LEU A 75 -2.18 -4.00 7.05
N TYR A 76 -1.60 -3.63 5.90
CA TYR A 76 -0.56 -2.63 5.80
C TYR A 76 -0.87 -1.63 4.69
N VAL A 77 -0.61 -0.36 4.99
CA VAL A 77 -0.38 0.68 3.99
C VAL A 77 1.12 0.91 3.97
N ALA A 78 1.79 0.51 2.90
CA ALA A 78 3.23 0.58 2.73
C ALA A 78 3.59 1.75 1.82
N THR A 79 4.57 2.55 2.22
CA THR A 79 5.12 3.69 1.47
C THR A 79 6.62 3.77 1.74
N ASP A 80 7.41 4.39 0.87
CA ASP A 80 8.83 4.63 1.12
C ASP A 80 9.05 5.84 2.06
N ASN A 81 8.07 6.74 2.16
CA ASN A 81 8.10 7.93 2.98
C ASN A 81 6.70 8.29 3.53
N ALA A 82 6.53 8.26 4.86
CA ALA A 82 5.25 8.57 5.49
C ALA A 82 4.71 9.99 5.18
N TYR A 83 5.59 10.94 4.84
CA TYR A 83 5.17 12.29 4.46
C TYR A 83 4.61 12.38 3.03
N GLU A 84 4.59 11.29 2.27
CA GLU A 84 3.81 11.20 1.04
C GLU A 84 2.31 11.18 1.31
N LEU A 85 1.88 10.75 2.49
CA LEU A 85 0.46 10.66 2.84
C LEU A 85 -0.02 11.83 3.72
N ALA A 86 0.90 12.72 4.08
CA ALA A 86 0.65 13.83 4.98
C ALA A 86 1.71 14.93 4.80
N ALA A 87 1.28 16.18 4.59
CA ALA A 87 2.18 17.30 4.34
C ALA A 87 3.07 17.64 5.55
N ASP A 88 2.55 17.39 6.76
CA ASP A 88 3.21 17.65 8.03
C ASP A 88 2.88 16.61 9.11
N LYS A 89 3.49 16.79 10.29
CA LYS A 89 3.33 15.88 11.44
C LYS A 89 1.89 15.83 11.95
N GLY A 90 1.18 16.96 11.97
CA GLY A 90 -0.20 17.03 12.43
C GLY A 90 -1.12 16.24 11.52
N GLU A 91 -0.97 16.43 10.21
CA GLU A 91 -1.68 15.64 9.20
C GLU A 91 -1.34 14.15 9.29
N LEU A 92 -0.07 13.80 9.52
CA LEU A 92 0.35 12.40 9.67
C LEU A 92 -0.32 11.76 10.89
N VAL A 93 -0.36 12.47 12.02
CA VAL A 93 -1.06 11.98 13.22
C VAL A 93 -2.55 11.81 12.97
N ASN A 94 -3.18 12.73 12.24
CA ASN A 94 -4.60 12.63 11.90
C ASN A 94 -4.87 11.45 10.96
N PHE A 95 -4.03 11.26 9.94
CA PHE A 95 -4.10 10.11 9.04
C PHE A 95 -3.93 8.79 9.79
N LEU A 96 -2.94 8.68 10.68
CA LEU A 96 -2.73 7.48 11.50
C LEU A 96 -3.92 7.18 12.41
N ARG A 97 -4.61 8.22 12.92
CA ARG A 97 -5.82 8.07 13.73
C ARG A 97 -7.06 7.69 12.93
N SER A 98 -7.10 8.00 11.64
CA SER A 98 -8.22 7.61 10.76
C SER A 98 -8.11 6.18 10.25
N LEU A 99 -6.94 5.54 10.35
CA LEU A 99 -6.76 4.16 9.89
C LEU A 99 -7.71 3.18 10.63
N PRO A 100 -8.28 2.19 9.93
CA PRO A 100 -9.06 1.13 10.55
C PRO A 100 -8.26 0.35 11.60
N ASN A 101 -8.97 -0.27 12.55
CA ASN A 101 -8.34 -1.07 13.59
C ASN A 101 -7.47 -2.19 12.99
N GLY A 102 -6.23 -2.28 13.46
CA GLY A 102 -5.26 -3.27 12.99
C GLY A 102 -4.57 -2.92 11.67
N THR A 103 -5.03 -1.90 10.93
CA THR A 103 -4.31 -1.35 9.78
C THR A 103 -3.08 -0.59 10.28
N ARG A 104 -1.91 -0.86 9.69
CA ARG A 104 -0.65 -0.20 10.06
C ARG A 104 -0.03 0.50 8.86
N LEU A 105 0.38 1.76 9.06
CA LEU A 105 1.28 2.44 8.13
C LEU A 105 2.70 1.86 8.33
N VAL A 106 3.31 1.39 7.25
CA VAL A 106 4.65 0.81 7.24
C VAL A 106 5.51 1.60 6.28
N GLN A 107 6.54 2.27 6.80
CA GLN A 107 7.53 2.89 5.94
C GLN A 107 8.59 1.85 5.55
N VAL A 108 8.69 1.57 4.25
CA VAL A 108 9.66 0.66 3.68
C VAL A 108 10.95 1.43 3.41
N THR A 109 11.86 1.41 4.38
CA THR A 109 13.22 1.90 4.17
C THR A 109 13.99 0.81 3.42
N GLY A 110 14.16 0.96 2.10
CA GLY A 110 14.83 -0.04 1.27
C GLY A 110 16.21 -0.45 1.83
N ALA A 111 16.47 -1.76 1.87
CA ALA A 111 17.84 -2.24 1.82
C ALA A 111 18.38 -2.03 0.40
N GLU A 112 19.66 -1.65 0.28
CA GLU A 112 20.37 -1.16 -0.92
C GLU A 112 19.77 -1.54 -2.29
N ARG A 113 19.22 -0.54 -3.00
CA ARG A 113 18.68 -0.53 -4.40
C ARG A 113 17.13 -0.64 -4.53
N PRO A 114 16.40 0.45 -4.24
CA PRO A 114 14.98 0.54 -4.61
C PRO A 114 14.81 0.66 -6.14
N GLU A 115 13.87 -0.09 -6.71
CA GLU A 115 13.33 0.13 -8.07
C GLU A 115 11.97 0.84 -7.96
N PRO A 116 11.63 1.78 -8.87
CA PRO A 116 10.35 2.51 -8.83
C PRO A 116 9.14 1.58 -9.02
N LEU A 117 8.05 1.84 -8.29
CA LEU A 117 6.78 1.10 -8.43
C LEU A 117 6.01 1.46 -9.72
N SER A 118 6.40 2.55 -10.40
CA SER A 118 5.88 2.95 -11.70
C SER A 118 6.56 2.16 -12.82
N ARG A 119 5.83 1.22 -13.43
CA ARG A 119 6.17 0.67 -14.75
C ARG A 119 4.91 0.42 -15.57
#